data_AF-A0A928H3I7-F1
#
_entry.id   AF-A0A928H3I7-F1
#
_cell.length_a   1.000
_cell.length_b   1.000
_cell.length_c   1.000
_cell.angle_alpha   90.00
_cell.angle_beta   90.00
_cell.angle_gamma   90.00
#
_symmetry.space_group_name_H-M   'P 1'
#
loop_
_entity.id
_entity.type
_entity.pdbx_description
1 polymer ?
#
loop_
_entity_poly.entity_id
_entity_poly.type
_entity_poly.pdbx_seq_one_letter_code
_entity_poly.pdbx_strand_id
1 'polypeptide(L)'
;MSVFNYNGVQLDLARQKESIPYIKEFITFAADAGYNSILLYLEDRIRTASYPYISESESYSVEEMKEIVRFAEEKKIDLVPCVATLGHAERFLAHKELQHLSEVSDDTIDRFGRSNPRKDVFCVSHPGFYTFIENYISEVAEIFPSQFFHAGLDEFFNFNLCPLCRELMPTRQDEEEVFLRHIIRMERLLSKLGKRMMIWSDMFEFYTTVLPRIPRNIVVMDWQYQDDVRKYLGHLFEIGVENRIAQNDSLGLDTVMACAECGLNNAVSTLKYADRKNAWGFLYTSWEKSHSYFYRSYPMIFFSGQLSQGISAHDAWKNTMNYIFGSDDPMLSYAVHLAVSDGNIRNHRPASESNALTRPFMGLPVDRYTQSADILGMLQESGDKVVSVLGKKVWKDICNNMEEKFLANELKSSFWDILDYGYRDDYYNRALMAAADLEKLIDSEIADWDVFRAGIEPNNIAGGKDQLLAGLQKLFNGLTGDNFMKIRFCMPDQYVVNSFDVEFLVDGKWITAASKNPAKSDGLSDTLFERAVFVDFAGVPEAVRLSVSGMGGRGISYFELYKDGKHFVPEAIQEVSGIVEHPEYLLSDDVKFTWFNTQCTRYNYNNPVTSRATHSVTLKLKEAEF
;
A
#
# COMPACT_ATOMS: atom_id res chain seq x y z
N MET A 1 14.00 17.49 -21.04
CA MET A 1 14.17 17.09 -19.63
C MET A 1 15.66 16.93 -19.41
N SER A 2 16.18 17.44 -18.30
CA SER A 2 17.58 17.21 -17.90
C SER A 2 17.83 15.73 -17.58
N VAL A 3 19.06 15.27 -17.83
CA VAL A 3 19.50 13.94 -17.36
C VAL A 3 19.80 14.05 -15.86
N PHE A 4 19.22 13.16 -15.07
CA PHE A 4 19.38 13.13 -13.61
C PHE A 4 20.71 12.50 -13.18
N ASN A 5 21.27 12.93 -12.04
CA ASN A 5 22.48 12.33 -11.49
C ASN A 5 22.22 10.90 -11.00
N TYR A 6 21.06 10.70 -10.36
CA TYR A 6 20.55 9.40 -9.97
C TYR A 6 19.31 9.07 -10.79
N ASN A 7 19.36 7.99 -11.55
CA ASN A 7 18.24 7.50 -12.35
C ASN A 7 17.98 6.03 -12.00
N GLY A 8 17.15 5.85 -10.99
CA GLY A 8 16.91 4.55 -10.37
C GLY A 8 15.60 3.89 -10.78
N VAL A 9 15.59 2.57 -10.72
CA VAL A 9 14.38 1.76 -10.58
C VAL A 9 14.48 0.91 -9.31
N GLN A 10 13.38 0.66 -8.62
CA GLN A 10 13.36 -0.16 -7.42
C GLN A 10 12.85 -1.58 -7.72
N LEU A 11 13.44 -2.57 -7.04
CA LEU A 11 12.98 -3.96 -7.02
C LEU A 11 12.66 -4.38 -5.58
N ASP A 12 11.43 -4.83 -5.34
CA ASP A 12 10.95 -5.21 -4.00
C ASP A 12 11.25 -6.68 -3.75
N LEU A 13 12.31 -6.92 -2.98
CA LEU A 13 12.69 -8.26 -2.55
C LEU A 13 12.19 -8.56 -1.13
N ALA A 14 11.75 -7.54 -0.39
CA ALA A 14 11.30 -7.68 0.99
C ALA A 14 9.95 -8.41 1.08
N ARG A 15 8.98 -8.07 0.21
CA ARG A 15 7.69 -8.79 0.17
C ARG A 15 7.77 -10.11 -0.58
N GLN A 16 8.66 -10.21 -1.57
CA GLN A 16 8.85 -11.43 -2.35
C GLN A 16 10.34 -11.64 -2.67
N LYS A 17 10.92 -12.72 -2.14
CA LYS A 17 12.24 -13.16 -2.59
C LYS A 17 12.12 -13.65 -4.04
N GLU A 18 13.01 -13.18 -4.91
CA GLU A 18 13.09 -13.62 -6.31
C GLU A 18 14.39 -14.40 -6.57
N SER A 19 14.42 -15.17 -7.66
CA SER A 19 15.58 -16.01 -7.98
C SER A 19 16.76 -15.17 -8.47
N ILE A 20 17.98 -15.65 -8.27
CA ILE A 20 19.19 -14.98 -8.81
C ILE A 20 19.09 -14.78 -10.33
N PRO A 21 18.68 -15.80 -11.15
CA PRO A 21 18.45 -15.59 -12.57
C PRO A 21 17.47 -14.46 -12.87
N TYR A 22 16.34 -14.40 -12.15
CA TYR A 22 15.34 -13.35 -12.32
C TYR A 22 15.93 -11.96 -12.02
N ILE A 23 16.66 -11.81 -10.92
CA ILE A 23 17.30 -10.54 -10.56
C ILE A 23 18.30 -10.11 -11.63
N LYS A 24 19.09 -11.04 -12.20
CA LYS A 24 20.01 -10.74 -13.32
C LYS A 24 19.29 -10.35 -14.60
N GLU A 25 18.15 -10.98 -14.91
CA GLU A 25 17.28 -10.57 -16.01
C GLU A 25 16.75 -9.15 -15.78
N PHE A 26 16.28 -8.84 -14.57
CA PHE A 26 15.81 -7.51 -14.22
C PHE A 26 16.92 -6.44 -14.29
N ILE A 27 18.14 -6.76 -13.84
CA ILE A 27 19.30 -5.87 -13.97
C ILE A 27 19.58 -5.53 -15.44
N THR A 28 19.53 -6.54 -16.32
CA THR A 28 19.74 -6.33 -17.76
C THR A 28 18.62 -5.47 -18.35
N PHE A 29 17.37 -5.78 -18.01
CA PHE A 29 16.20 -5.01 -18.41
C PHE A 29 16.28 -3.53 -17.96
N ALA A 30 16.68 -3.28 -16.71
CA ALA A 30 16.84 -1.92 -16.18
C ALA A 30 17.94 -1.14 -16.92
N ALA A 31 19.07 -1.78 -17.21
CA ALA A 31 20.15 -1.17 -17.99
C ALA A 31 19.68 -0.81 -19.40
N ASP A 32 18.96 -1.71 -20.07
CA ASP A 32 18.42 -1.49 -21.42
C ASP A 32 17.33 -0.41 -21.44
N ALA A 33 16.56 -0.27 -20.36
CA ALA A 33 15.59 0.81 -20.18
C ALA A 33 16.24 2.19 -19.98
N GLY A 34 17.53 2.23 -19.66
CA GLY A 34 18.30 3.47 -19.47
C GLY A 34 18.48 3.89 -18.01
N TYR A 35 18.18 3.03 -17.04
CA TYR A 35 18.50 3.27 -15.63
C TYR A 35 20.00 3.13 -15.39
N ASN A 36 20.53 3.88 -14.42
CA ASN A 36 21.93 3.77 -13.98
C ASN A 36 22.06 3.16 -12.58
N SER A 37 20.95 2.99 -11.87
CA SER A 37 20.92 2.42 -10.53
C SER A 37 19.68 1.55 -10.33
N ILE A 38 19.81 0.57 -9.44
CA ILE A 38 18.66 -0.16 -8.89
C ILE A 38 18.68 -0.01 -7.38
N LEU A 39 17.57 0.48 -6.82
CA LEU A 39 17.32 0.41 -5.39
C LEU A 39 16.79 -0.99 -5.06
N LEU A 40 17.62 -1.82 -4.44
CA LEU A 40 17.20 -3.13 -3.95
C LEU A 40 16.52 -2.96 -2.61
N TYR A 41 15.19 -3.02 -2.60
CA TYR A 41 14.41 -2.96 -1.38
C TYR A 41 14.43 -4.32 -0.68
N LEU A 42 15.24 -4.42 0.37
CA LEU A 42 15.60 -5.69 1.00
C LEU A 42 14.97 -5.87 2.37
N GLU A 43 14.76 -4.81 3.14
CA GLU A 43 14.47 -4.86 4.59
C GLU A 43 15.51 -5.71 5.33
N ASP A 44 15.27 -7.01 5.50
CA ASP A 44 16.11 -7.98 6.22
C ASP A 44 16.64 -9.14 5.35
N ARG A 45 16.41 -9.11 4.03
CA ARG A 45 16.54 -10.28 3.14
C ARG A 45 17.95 -10.85 2.99
N ILE A 46 18.99 -10.23 3.56
CA ILE A 46 20.35 -10.76 3.55
C ILE A 46 20.63 -11.42 4.88
N ARG A 47 20.97 -12.70 4.85
CA ARG A 47 21.40 -13.47 6.02
C ARG A 47 22.89 -13.25 6.25
N THR A 48 23.23 -12.60 7.36
CA THR A 48 24.60 -12.24 7.71
C THR A 48 25.06 -12.95 8.99
N ALA A 49 26.29 -12.70 9.44
CA ALA A 49 26.79 -13.33 10.67
C ALA A 49 26.10 -12.76 11.92
N SER A 50 25.77 -11.46 11.93
CA SER A 50 25.01 -10.82 13.01
C SER A 50 23.50 -11.10 12.95
N TYR A 51 22.96 -11.53 11.80
CA TYR A 51 21.56 -11.91 11.62
C TYR A 51 21.40 -13.27 10.91
N PRO A 52 21.66 -14.39 11.63
CA PRO A 52 21.59 -15.73 11.05
C PRO A 52 20.19 -16.37 11.12
N TYR A 53 19.19 -15.67 11.67
CA TYR A 53 17.90 -16.26 12.09
C TYR A 53 16.91 -16.50 10.95
N ILE A 54 17.04 -15.75 9.86
CA ILE A 54 16.19 -15.88 8.67
C ILE A 54 16.50 -17.18 7.91
N SER A 55 15.47 -17.86 7.41
CA SER A 55 15.60 -19.13 6.70
C SER A 55 16.28 -18.96 5.33
N GLU A 56 16.90 -20.01 4.80
CA GLU A 56 17.54 -20.00 3.47
C GLU A 56 16.54 -19.76 2.34
N SER A 57 15.35 -20.35 2.47
CA SER A 57 14.25 -20.13 1.53
C SER A 57 13.83 -18.68 1.47
N GLU A 58 13.99 -17.91 2.55
CA GLU A 58 13.53 -16.53 2.66
C GLU A 58 14.64 -15.48 2.62
N SER A 59 15.89 -15.87 2.50
CA SER A 59 17.03 -14.93 2.47
C SER A 59 18.02 -15.24 1.36
N TYR A 60 18.86 -14.26 1.05
CA TYR A 60 20.08 -14.43 0.29
C TYR A 60 21.26 -14.56 1.25
N SER A 61 22.16 -15.49 0.97
CA SER A 61 23.47 -15.51 1.59
C SER A 61 24.33 -14.34 1.09
N VAL A 62 25.37 -14.02 1.86
CA VAL A 62 26.38 -13.02 1.48
C VAL A 62 26.98 -13.31 0.10
N GLU A 63 27.27 -14.56 -0.23
CA GLU A 63 27.90 -14.92 -1.50
C GLU A 63 26.95 -14.83 -2.70
N GLU A 64 25.68 -15.20 -2.52
CA GLU A 64 24.64 -14.99 -3.54
C GLU A 64 24.44 -13.50 -3.83
N MET A 65 24.42 -12.65 -2.78
CA MET A 65 24.29 -11.22 -2.98
C MET A 65 25.53 -10.60 -3.63
N LYS A 66 26.75 -11.04 -3.26
CA LYS A 66 27.97 -10.64 -3.97
C LYS A 66 27.96 -11.06 -5.45
N GLU A 67 27.37 -12.20 -5.78
CA GLU A 67 27.20 -12.63 -7.17
C GLU A 67 26.27 -11.68 -7.95
N ILE A 68 25.13 -11.32 -7.36
CA ILE A 68 24.20 -10.34 -7.93
C ILE A 68 24.88 -8.99 -8.16
N VAL A 69 25.61 -8.51 -7.15
CA VAL A 69 26.36 -7.25 -7.20
C VAL A 69 27.38 -7.24 -8.34
N ARG A 70 28.23 -8.28 -8.45
CA ARG A 70 29.22 -8.37 -9.54
C ARG A 70 28.56 -8.31 -10.92
N PHE A 71 27.43 -8.99 -11.10
CA PHE A 71 26.72 -8.98 -12.36
C PHE A 71 26.16 -7.58 -12.69
N ALA A 72 25.69 -6.82 -11.71
CA ALA A 72 25.25 -5.45 -11.94
C ALA A 72 26.39 -4.51 -12.30
N GLU A 73 27.57 -4.66 -11.70
CA GLU A 73 28.77 -3.91 -12.09
C GLU A 73 29.15 -4.16 -13.56
N GLU A 74 29.07 -5.42 -14.03
CA GLU A 74 29.28 -5.77 -15.44
C GLU A 74 28.28 -5.07 -16.38
N LYS A 75 27.05 -4.83 -15.90
CA LYS A 75 26.00 -4.10 -16.60
C LYS A 75 26.05 -2.59 -16.37
N LYS A 76 27.03 -2.08 -15.61
CA LYS A 76 27.17 -0.67 -15.23
C LYS A 76 25.95 -0.12 -14.48
N ILE A 77 25.29 -0.97 -13.71
CA ILE A 77 24.18 -0.62 -12.84
C ILE A 77 24.70 -0.54 -11.41
N ASP A 78 24.46 0.59 -10.74
CA ASP A 78 24.75 0.75 -9.32
C ASP A 78 23.64 0.16 -8.45
N LEU A 79 23.91 -0.96 -7.75
CA LEU A 79 22.96 -1.56 -6.81
C LEU A 79 23.06 -0.87 -5.45
N VAL A 80 21.99 -0.17 -5.07
CA VAL A 80 21.88 0.50 -3.78
C VAL A 80 21.05 -0.38 -2.84
N PRO A 81 21.59 -0.88 -1.72
CA PRO A 81 20.82 -1.63 -0.75
C PRO A 81 19.88 -0.70 0.02
N CYS A 82 18.63 -1.13 0.24
CA CYS A 82 17.68 -0.50 1.14
C CYS A 82 17.30 -1.44 2.28
N VAL A 83 17.73 -1.08 3.49
CA VAL A 83 17.52 -1.84 4.73
C VAL A 83 16.59 -1.05 5.65
N ALA A 84 15.67 -1.76 6.32
CA ALA A 84 14.82 -1.19 7.35
C ALA A 84 15.63 -0.95 8.63
N THR A 85 15.92 0.32 8.95
CA THR A 85 16.71 0.67 10.14
C THR A 85 15.87 1.22 11.29
N LEU A 86 14.57 1.44 11.09
CA LEU A 86 13.63 1.86 12.13
C LEU A 86 12.21 1.32 11.91
N GLY A 87 11.47 1.90 10.95
CA GLY A 87 10.18 1.37 10.47
C GLY A 87 10.37 0.20 9.52
N HIS A 88 9.27 -0.42 9.08
CA HIS A 88 9.27 -1.65 8.28
C HIS A 88 10.12 -2.79 8.88
N ALA A 89 10.12 -2.88 10.21
CA ALA A 89 10.94 -3.84 10.95
C ALA A 89 10.23 -5.20 11.19
N GLU A 90 9.03 -5.42 10.64
CA GLU A 90 8.19 -6.61 10.91
C GLU A 90 8.93 -7.91 10.66
N ARG A 91 9.74 -7.95 9.60
CA ARG A 91 10.48 -9.16 9.22
C ARG A 91 11.57 -9.48 10.24
N PHE A 92 12.36 -8.49 10.64
CA PHE A 92 13.33 -8.64 11.73
C PHE A 92 12.63 -9.06 13.04
N LEU A 93 11.56 -8.36 13.41
CA LEU A 93 10.87 -8.52 14.68
C LEU A 93 9.94 -9.75 14.71
N ALA A 94 9.75 -10.46 13.60
CA ALA A 94 9.11 -11.78 13.59
C ALA A 94 9.97 -12.83 14.30
N HIS A 95 11.30 -12.66 14.30
CA HIS A 95 12.24 -13.58 14.94
C HIS A 95 12.31 -13.37 16.46
N LYS A 96 12.19 -14.47 17.23
CA LYS A 96 12.15 -14.43 18.70
C LYS A 96 13.38 -13.75 19.31
N GLU A 97 14.52 -13.90 18.65
CA GLU A 97 15.81 -13.33 19.03
C GLU A 97 15.81 -11.81 18.98
N LEU A 98 14.97 -11.19 18.14
CA LEU A 98 14.89 -9.74 17.95
C LEU A 98 13.59 -9.11 18.47
N GLN A 99 12.58 -9.91 18.83
CA GLN A 99 11.29 -9.40 19.35
C GLN A 99 11.43 -8.43 20.53
N HIS A 100 12.46 -8.62 21.37
CA HIS A 100 12.75 -7.75 22.50
C HIS A 100 13.23 -6.34 22.10
N LEU A 101 13.55 -6.13 20.83
CA LEU A 101 13.90 -4.84 20.23
C LEU A 101 12.69 -4.11 19.63
N SER A 102 11.46 -4.61 19.78
CA SER A 102 10.25 -3.99 19.23
C SER A 102 9.76 -2.81 20.09
N GLU A 103 9.23 -1.77 19.45
CA GLU A 103 8.39 -0.75 20.13
C GLU A 103 7.03 -1.30 20.56
N VAL A 104 6.58 -2.36 19.89
CA VAL A 104 5.23 -2.92 19.98
C VAL A 104 5.29 -4.33 20.56
N SER A 105 4.51 -4.56 21.61
CA SER A 105 4.22 -5.87 22.18
C SER A 105 2.79 -6.30 21.84
N ASP A 106 2.45 -7.57 22.10
CA ASP A 106 1.12 -8.12 21.76
C ASP A 106 -0.04 -7.43 22.51
N ASP A 107 0.25 -6.80 23.65
CA ASP A 107 -0.66 -6.01 24.48
C ASP A 107 -0.63 -4.49 24.18
N THR A 108 0.18 -4.06 23.21
CA THR A 108 0.27 -2.65 22.83
C THR A 108 -0.94 -2.23 22.00
N ILE A 109 -1.60 -1.15 22.40
CA ILE A 109 -2.55 -0.43 21.53
C ILE A 109 -1.72 0.40 20.55
N ASP A 110 -1.63 -0.08 19.31
CA ASP A 110 -0.94 0.60 18.23
C ASP A 110 -1.66 1.89 17.80
N ARG A 111 -0.99 2.72 16.99
CA ARG A 111 -1.57 4.02 16.59
C ARG A 111 -2.72 3.89 15.59
N PHE A 112 -2.95 2.70 15.05
CA PHE A 112 -4.00 2.41 14.08
C PHE A 112 -5.22 1.71 14.71
N GLY A 113 -5.17 1.40 16.01
CA GLY A 113 -6.26 0.73 16.72
C GLY A 113 -6.47 -0.72 16.28
N ARG A 114 -5.42 -1.42 15.83
CA ARG A 114 -5.52 -2.79 15.30
C ARG A 114 -5.74 -3.83 16.40
N SER A 115 -6.41 -4.93 16.06
CA SER A 115 -6.58 -6.11 16.94
C SER A 115 -5.28 -6.82 17.25
N ASN A 116 -4.41 -6.86 16.25
CA ASN A 116 -3.12 -7.52 16.28
C ASN A 116 -2.10 -6.46 15.89
N PRO A 117 -1.45 -5.83 16.88
CA PRO A 117 -0.58 -4.70 16.62
C PRO A 117 0.62 -5.18 15.81
N ARG A 118 0.97 -4.47 14.73
CA ARG A 118 2.12 -4.85 13.91
C ARG A 118 3.40 -4.48 14.64
N LYS A 119 4.33 -5.43 14.75
CA LYS A 119 5.68 -5.20 15.30
C LYS A 119 6.56 -4.60 14.22
N ASP A 120 6.26 -3.38 13.82
CA ASP A 120 6.77 -2.71 12.61
C ASP A 120 7.87 -1.68 12.88
N VAL A 121 8.17 -1.40 14.16
CA VAL A 121 9.15 -0.38 14.56
C VAL A 121 10.12 -0.89 15.61
N PHE A 122 11.42 -0.65 15.42
CA PHE A 122 12.45 -0.90 16.42
C PHE A 122 12.42 0.11 17.59
N CYS A 123 12.61 -0.38 18.82
CA CYS A 123 12.89 0.39 20.02
C CYS A 123 14.35 0.85 20.03
N VAL A 124 14.60 2.06 19.50
CA VAL A 124 15.95 2.63 19.40
C VAL A 124 16.60 2.95 20.76
N SER A 125 15.81 2.95 21.82
CA SER A 125 16.30 3.16 23.19
C SER A 125 16.81 1.87 23.83
N HIS A 126 16.52 0.69 23.25
CA HIS A 126 16.95 -0.58 23.83
C HIS A 126 18.49 -0.71 23.73
N PRO A 127 19.21 -1.07 24.81
CA PRO A 127 20.67 -1.14 24.81
C PRO A 127 21.26 -2.09 23.74
N GLY A 128 20.53 -3.14 23.38
CA GLY A 128 20.92 -4.11 22.35
C GLY A 128 20.68 -3.66 20.91
N PHE A 129 19.83 -2.64 20.68
CA PHE A 129 19.41 -2.25 19.33
C PHE A 129 20.59 -1.80 18.47
N TYR A 130 21.37 -0.83 18.95
CA TYR A 130 22.50 -0.31 18.18
C TYR A 130 23.60 -1.35 17.95
N THR A 131 23.84 -2.25 18.90
CA THR A 131 24.78 -3.36 18.71
C THR A 131 24.34 -4.25 17.55
N PHE A 132 23.05 -4.57 17.45
CA PHE A 132 22.52 -5.38 16.36
C PHE A 132 22.54 -4.63 15.03
N ILE A 133 21.87 -3.48 14.93
CA ILE A 133 21.66 -2.80 13.65
C ILE A 133 22.96 -2.25 13.05
N GLU A 134 23.91 -1.78 13.87
CA GLU A 134 25.20 -1.29 13.35
C GLU A 134 26.05 -2.43 12.78
N ASN A 135 26.03 -3.61 13.40
CA ASN A 135 26.72 -4.80 12.87
C ASN A 135 26.06 -5.26 11.57
N TYR A 136 24.73 -5.36 11.54
CA TYR A 136 24.00 -5.76 10.33
C TYR A 136 24.24 -4.80 9.16
N ILE A 137 24.12 -3.49 9.39
CA ILE A 137 24.39 -2.47 8.36
C ILE A 137 25.84 -2.56 7.88
N SER A 138 26.81 -2.77 8.79
CA SER A 138 28.23 -2.88 8.40
C SER A 138 28.47 -4.08 7.49
N GLU A 139 27.94 -5.25 7.86
CA GLU A 139 28.04 -6.48 7.07
C GLU A 139 27.35 -6.35 5.70
N VAL A 140 26.19 -5.71 5.64
CA VAL A 140 25.50 -5.44 4.36
C VAL A 140 26.29 -4.43 3.52
N ALA A 141 26.75 -3.33 4.10
CA ALA A 141 27.48 -2.28 3.38
C ALA A 141 28.79 -2.79 2.74
N GLU A 142 29.42 -3.81 3.31
CA GLU A 142 30.60 -4.48 2.74
C GLU A 142 30.30 -5.26 1.45
N ILE A 143 29.06 -5.71 1.25
CA ILE A 143 28.64 -6.48 0.06
C ILE A 143 28.50 -5.56 -1.15
N PHE A 144 28.03 -4.33 -0.95
CA PHE A 144 27.68 -3.41 -2.02
C PHE A 144 28.80 -2.39 -2.24
N PRO A 145 29.39 -2.27 -3.44
CA PRO A 145 30.40 -1.26 -3.75
C PRO A 145 29.81 0.14 -3.91
N SER A 146 28.49 0.26 -4.10
CA SER A 146 27.79 1.55 -4.24
C SER A 146 28.24 2.56 -3.19
N GLN A 147 28.40 3.81 -3.60
CA GLN A 147 28.61 4.91 -2.65
C GLN A 147 27.35 5.22 -1.86
N PHE A 148 26.18 4.68 -2.22
CA PHE A 148 24.92 4.94 -1.55
C PHE A 148 24.48 3.76 -0.69
N PHE A 149 23.77 4.07 0.39
CA PHE A 149 23.07 3.09 1.21
C PHE A 149 21.75 3.71 1.66
N HIS A 150 20.64 3.05 1.39
CA HIS A 150 19.33 3.54 1.78
C HIS A 150 18.93 2.97 3.14
N ALA A 151 18.70 3.84 4.12
CA ALA A 151 18.43 3.45 5.51
C ALA A 151 16.92 3.24 5.81
N GLY A 152 16.06 3.42 4.81
CA GLY A 152 14.60 3.38 4.99
C GLY A 152 14.14 4.63 5.74
N LEU A 153 13.71 4.44 6.99
CA LEU A 153 13.19 5.46 7.92
C LEU A 153 11.82 6.05 7.55
N ASP A 154 11.05 5.33 6.74
CA ASP A 154 9.66 5.58 6.42
C ASP A 154 8.69 4.94 7.44
N GLU A 155 7.47 5.47 7.47
CA GLU A 155 6.28 4.87 8.08
C GLU A 155 6.42 4.29 9.51
N PHE A 156 7.34 4.80 10.33
CA PHE A 156 7.53 4.36 11.72
C PHE A 156 6.45 4.91 12.67
N PHE A 157 5.18 4.80 12.28
CA PHE A 157 4.08 5.41 13.01
C PHE A 157 3.98 4.87 14.44
N ASN A 158 4.28 3.60 14.70
CA ASN A 158 4.23 2.97 16.01
C ASN A 158 5.46 3.23 16.91
N PHE A 159 6.09 4.40 16.78
CA PHE A 159 7.22 4.82 17.61
C PHE A 159 6.79 5.41 18.96
N ASN A 160 7.69 5.34 19.96
CA ASN A 160 7.45 5.80 21.33
C ASN A 160 6.26 5.12 22.03
N LEU A 161 6.11 3.80 21.82
CA LEU A 161 5.01 3.00 22.37
C LEU A 161 5.46 2.09 23.52
N CYS A 162 6.70 1.63 23.55
CA CYS A 162 7.18 0.76 24.64
C CYS A 162 7.48 1.54 25.93
N PRO A 163 7.48 0.89 27.12
CA PRO A 163 7.73 1.56 28.40
C PRO A 163 9.05 2.34 28.47
N LEU A 164 10.14 1.75 27.92
CA LEU A 164 11.46 2.37 27.91
C LEU A 164 11.49 3.68 27.11
N CYS A 165 10.92 3.65 25.91
CA CYS A 165 10.85 4.82 25.05
C CYS A 165 9.92 5.90 25.64
N ARG A 166 8.77 5.52 26.21
CA ARG A 166 7.87 6.47 26.89
C ARG A 166 8.53 7.17 28.07
N GLU A 167 9.40 6.49 28.81
CA GLU A 167 10.17 7.09 29.91
C GLU A 167 11.24 8.06 29.41
N LEU A 168 11.93 7.71 28.32
CA LEU A 168 13.03 8.51 27.75
C LEU A 168 12.57 9.65 26.83
N MET A 169 11.37 9.53 26.27
CA MET A 169 10.76 10.49 25.34
C MET A 169 9.38 10.93 25.85
N PRO A 170 9.28 11.57 27.04
CA PRO A 170 8.00 11.97 27.61
C PRO A 170 7.31 13.09 26.83
N THR A 171 8.07 13.84 26.03
CA THR A 171 7.55 14.92 25.17
C THR A 171 7.84 14.66 23.70
N ARG A 172 7.09 15.35 22.83
CA ARG A 172 7.31 15.31 21.39
C ARG A 172 8.70 15.80 20.99
N GLN A 173 9.24 16.79 21.70
CA GLN A 173 10.58 17.31 21.46
C GLN A 173 11.66 16.27 21.77
N ASP A 174 11.47 15.47 22.82
CA ASP A 174 12.39 14.38 23.15
C ASP A 174 12.34 13.28 22.08
N GLU A 175 11.15 12.97 21.55
CA GLU A 175 10.96 12.03 20.45
C GLU A 175 11.63 12.51 19.16
N GLU A 176 11.47 13.78 18.80
CA GLU A 176 12.18 14.44 17.68
C GLU A 176 13.70 14.41 17.87
N GLU A 177 14.19 14.64 19.08
CA GLU A 177 15.62 14.59 19.39
C GLU A 177 16.19 13.17 19.27
N VAL A 178 15.46 12.16 19.74
CA VAL A 178 15.85 10.76 19.57
C VAL A 178 15.89 10.38 18.09
N PHE A 179 14.88 10.77 17.30
CA PHE A 179 14.87 10.50 15.86
C PHE A 179 16.06 11.18 15.16
N LEU A 180 16.35 12.45 15.47
CA LEU A 180 17.53 13.14 14.95
C LEU A 180 18.84 12.42 15.34
N ARG A 181 18.98 11.99 16.60
CA ARG A 181 20.17 11.25 17.05
C ARG A 181 20.31 9.93 16.30
N HIS A 182 19.21 9.23 16.02
CA HIS A 182 19.21 8.01 15.22
C HIS A 182 19.71 8.28 13.80
N ILE A 183 19.17 9.29 13.11
CA ILE A 183 19.63 9.72 11.77
C ILE A 183 21.13 10.03 11.78
N ILE A 184 21.60 10.87 12.71
CA ILE A 184 23.02 11.26 12.80
C ILE A 184 23.90 10.03 13.08
N ARG A 185 23.43 9.08 13.88
CA ARG A 185 24.18 7.87 14.21
C ARG A 185 24.31 6.94 13.00
N MET A 186 23.23 6.72 12.26
CA MET A 186 23.23 5.93 11.01
C MET A 186 24.09 6.61 9.92
N GLU A 187 23.96 7.92 9.74
CA GLU A 187 24.79 8.68 8.80
C GLU A 187 26.28 8.56 9.15
N ARG A 188 26.66 8.72 10.42
CA ARG A 188 28.05 8.58 10.85
C ARG A 188 28.60 7.17 10.65
N LEU A 189 27.79 6.14 10.88
CA LEU A 189 28.18 4.76 10.61
C LEU A 189 28.45 4.58 9.11
N LEU A 190 27.49 4.95 8.27
CA LEU A 190 27.57 4.83 6.82
C LEU A 190 28.75 5.64 6.25
N SER A 191 28.95 6.87 6.70
CA SER A 191 30.09 7.70 6.31
C SER A 191 31.45 7.06 6.65
N LYS A 192 31.58 6.37 7.81
CA LYS A 192 32.80 5.62 8.15
C LYS A 192 33.01 4.41 7.23
N LEU A 193 31.93 3.83 6.72
CA LEU A 193 31.94 2.74 5.74
C LEU A 193 32.08 3.24 4.29
N GLY A 194 32.32 4.54 4.09
CA GLY A 194 32.45 5.14 2.76
C GLY A 194 31.13 5.28 2.00
N LYS A 195 29.99 5.24 2.70
CA LYS A 195 28.65 5.35 2.14
C LYS A 195 28.03 6.71 2.44
N ARG A 196 27.26 7.22 1.48
CA ARG A 196 26.36 8.36 1.57
C ARG A 196 24.95 7.84 1.84
N MET A 197 24.36 8.27 2.94
CA MET A 197 23.04 7.80 3.35
C MET A 197 21.93 8.38 2.47
N MET A 198 20.99 7.53 2.07
CA MET A 198 19.71 7.89 1.47
C MET A 198 18.58 7.54 2.44
N ILE A 199 17.54 8.36 2.51
CA ILE A 199 16.38 8.15 3.40
C ILE A 199 15.07 8.55 2.73
N TRP A 200 13.99 7.87 3.09
CA TRP A 200 12.65 8.38 2.80
C TRP A 200 12.34 9.61 3.65
N SER A 201 11.48 10.49 3.14
CA SER A 201 11.27 11.83 3.68
C SER A 201 9.89 12.08 4.28
N ASP A 202 8.96 11.12 4.15
CA ASP A 202 7.57 11.20 4.60
C ASP A 202 7.49 11.54 6.09
N MET A 203 8.35 10.94 6.91
CA MET A 203 8.31 11.16 8.35
C MET A 203 8.70 12.60 8.73
N PHE A 204 9.40 13.36 7.88
CA PHE A 204 9.62 14.80 8.14
C PHE A 204 8.36 15.66 8.03
N GLU A 205 7.22 15.11 7.62
CA GLU A 205 5.91 15.76 7.70
C GLU A 205 5.41 15.83 9.15
N PHE A 206 5.73 14.82 9.95
CA PHE A 206 5.38 14.75 11.37
C PHE A 206 6.49 15.30 12.27
N TYR A 207 7.75 15.18 11.84
CA TYR A 207 8.95 15.59 12.58
C TYR A 207 9.59 16.85 11.95
N THR A 208 8.81 17.93 11.82
CA THR A 208 9.20 19.10 11.00
C THR A 208 10.43 19.86 11.52
N THR A 209 10.78 19.74 12.81
CA THR A 209 11.97 20.39 13.38
C THR A 209 13.26 19.63 13.09
N VAL A 210 13.16 18.36 12.65
CA VAL A 210 14.30 17.46 12.45
C VAL A 210 14.99 17.74 11.11
N LEU A 211 14.25 17.90 10.02
CA LEU A 211 14.80 18.08 8.67
C LEU A 211 15.84 19.23 8.59
N PRO A 212 15.64 20.43 9.18
CA PRO A 212 16.66 21.47 9.16
C PRO A 212 17.96 21.10 9.90
N ARG A 213 17.96 20.06 10.72
CA ARG A 213 19.07 19.67 11.62
C ARG A 213 19.84 18.43 11.15
N ILE A 214 19.39 17.73 10.10
CA ILE A 214 20.08 16.52 9.59
C ILE A 214 21.39 16.86 8.85
N PRO A 215 22.38 15.96 8.80
CA PRO A 215 23.57 16.14 7.97
C PRO A 215 23.24 16.42 6.49
N ARG A 216 23.95 17.38 5.88
CA ARG A 216 23.66 17.84 4.49
C ARG A 216 24.16 16.91 3.39
N ASN A 217 25.04 15.97 3.73
CA ASN A 217 25.46 14.91 2.84
C ASN A 217 24.41 13.80 2.72
N ILE A 218 23.26 13.85 3.38
CA ILE A 218 22.17 12.89 3.18
C ILE A 218 21.43 13.21 1.88
N VAL A 219 21.00 12.19 1.14
CA VAL A 219 20.05 12.31 0.05
C VAL A 219 18.65 11.99 0.58
N VAL A 220 17.68 12.86 0.32
CA VAL A 220 16.28 12.63 0.69
C VAL A 220 15.49 12.12 -0.51
N MET A 221 14.68 11.09 -0.30
CA MET A 221 13.80 10.51 -1.30
C MET A 221 12.35 10.91 -1.00
N ASP A 222 11.76 11.69 -1.91
CA ASP A 222 10.39 12.18 -1.82
C ASP A 222 9.51 11.38 -2.78
N TRP A 223 8.67 10.49 -2.23
CA TRP A 223 7.74 9.69 -3.02
C TRP A 223 6.45 10.46 -3.31
N GLN A 224 5.93 10.37 -4.55
CA GLN A 224 4.72 11.04 -5.00
C GLN A 224 3.95 10.11 -5.93
N TYR A 225 2.88 9.52 -5.40
CA TYR A 225 2.20 8.39 -6.00
C TYR A 225 0.82 8.73 -6.60
N GLN A 226 0.40 9.99 -6.53
CA GLN A 226 -0.79 10.49 -7.19
C GLN A 226 -0.64 10.45 -8.73
N ASP A 227 -1.72 10.22 -9.45
CA ASP A 227 -1.68 10.08 -10.91
C ASP A 227 -1.11 11.32 -11.63
N ASP A 228 -1.31 12.52 -11.08
CA ASP A 228 -0.81 13.79 -11.62
C ASP A 228 -0.03 14.60 -10.58
N VAL A 229 1.29 14.51 -10.66
CA VAL A 229 2.22 15.23 -9.78
C VAL A 229 2.44 16.65 -10.30
N ARG A 230 1.51 17.56 -9.98
CA ARG A 230 1.69 19.01 -10.25
C ARG A 230 2.33 19.77 -9.10
N LYS A 231 2.17 19.26 -7.89
CA LYS A 231 2.69 19.78 -6.63
C LYS A 231 2.97 18.62 -5.69
N TYR A 232 3.77 18.89 -4.66
CA TYR A 232 3.92 17.99 -3.54
C TYR A 232 2.59 17.82 -2.80
N LEU A 233 2.22 16.58 -2.52
CA LEU A 233 1.13 16.20 -1.63
C LEU A 233 1.73 15.46 -0.44
N GLY A 234 1.31 15.83 0.77
CA GLY A 234 1.67 15.11 1.98
C GLY A 234 1.06 13.70 1.97
N HIS A 235 1.69 12.79 2.72
CA HIS A 235 1.39 11.36 2.67
C HIS A 235 0.19 10.97 3.55
N LEU A 236 -0.07 11.75 4.60
CA LEU A 236 -1.36 11.78 5.29
C LEU A 236 -2.00 13.16 5.05
N PHE A 237 -3.34 13.22 5.00
CA PHE A 237 -4.15 14.35 4.59
C PHE A 237 -4.05 15.50 5.59
N GLU A 238 -2.96 16.25 5.48
CA GLU A 238 -2.84 17.66 5.85
C GLU A 238 -2.19 18.41 4.69
N ILE A 239 -3.00 19.21 4.00
CA ILE A 239 -2.55 20.15 2.97
C ILE A 239 -1.65 21.19 3.66
N GLY A 240 -0.32 20.97 3.67
CA GLY A 240 0.56 21.86 4.43
C GLY A 240 2.04 21.90 4.07
N VAL A 241 2.57 20.98 3.25
CA VAL A 241 3.98 21.07 2.82
C VAL A 241 4.06 21.46 1.34
N GLU A 242 3.45 22.60 1.00
CA GLU A 242 3.31 23.06 -0.40
C GLU A 242 4.63 23.17 -1.16
N ASN A 243 5.77 23.17 -0.45
CA ASN A 243 7.08 23.30 -1.08
C ASN A 243 8.19 22.47 -0.42
N ARG A 244 7.93 21.20 -0.05
CA ARG A 244 8.95 20.27 0.50
C ARG A 244 10.24 20.29 -0.31
N ILE A 245 10.13 20.19 -1.63
CA ILE A 245 11.30 20.15 -2.51
C ILE A 245 12.11 21.45 -2.46
N ALA A 246 11.46 22.61 -2.40
CA ALA A 246 12.20 23.86 -2.22
C ALA A 246 12.75 24.03 -0.80
N GLN A 247 12.10 23.44 0.21
CA GLN A 247 12.67 23.38 1.55
C GLN A 247 13.97 22.56 1.53
N ASN A 248 13.97 21.39 0.91
CA ASN A 248 15.17 20.56 0.74
C ASN A 248 16.28 21.33 0.03
N ASP A 249 15.96 22.00 -1.10
CA ASP A 249 16.89 22.85 -1.85
C ASP A 249 17.46 24.00 -1.00
N SER A 250 16.60 24.72 -0.26
CA SER A 250 17.04 25.79 0.64
C SER A 250 17.97 25.34 1.76
N LEU A 251 17.90 24.05 2.12
CA LEU A 251 18.76 23.42 3.11
C LEU A 251 20.03 22.83 2.49
N GLY A 252 20.13 22.78 1.15
CA GLY A 252 21.23 22.19 0.40
C GLY A 252 21.21 20.66 0.38
N LEU A 253 20.02 20.05 0.41
CA LEU A 253 19.84 18.60 0.35
C LEU A 253 19.59 18.13 -1.08
N ASP A 254 20.32 17.10 -1.51
CA ASP A 254 20.01 16.42 -2.76
C ASP A 254 18.69 15.64 -2.61
N THR A 255 17.78 15.83 -3.56
CA THR A 255 16.45 15.23 -3.54
C THR A 255 16.24 14.29 -4.72
N VAL A 256 15.78 13.06 -4.46
CA VAL A 256 15.32 12.11 -5.47
C VAL A 256 13.80 12.07 -5.44
N MET A 257 13.16 12.35 -6.58
CA MET A 257 11.71 12.22 -6.71
C MET A 257 11.35 10.78 -7.07
N ALA A 258 10.53 10.12 -6.26
CA ALA A 258 10.10 8.75 -6.50
C ALA A 258 8.66 8.70 -6.99
N CYS A 259 8.43 8.04 -8.13
CA CYS A 259 7.09 7.74 -8.64
C CYS A 259 6.80 6.24 -8.44
N ALA A 260 5.59 5.80 -8.77
CA ALA A 260 5.20 4.40 -8.65
C ALA A 260 4.32 3.94 -9.80
N GLU A 261 4.03 2.65 -9.85
CA GLU A 261 3.22 1.99 -10.87
C GLU A 261 1.71 2.32 -10.87
N CYS A 262 1.33 3.56 -10.53
CA CYS A 262 -0.05 4.06 -10.64
C CYS A 262 -0.52 4.15 -12.10
N GLY A 263 0.38 4.48 -13.01
CA GLY A 263 0.08 4.63 -14.42
C GLY A 263 1.09 5.51 -15.12
N LEU A 264 1.06 5.54 -16.45
CA LEU A 264 2.02 6.27 -17.27
C LEU A 264 2.08 7.77 -16.92
N ASN A 265 0.94 8.38 -16.57
CA ASN A 265 0.91 9.80 -16.23
C ASN A 265 1.62 10.13 -14.90
N ASN A 266 1.67 9.19 -13.93
CA ASN A 266 2.41 9.41 -12.69
C ASN A 266 3.91 9.60 -12.99
N ALA A 267 4.51 8.73 -13.81
CA ALA A 267 5.89 8.88 -14.24
C ALA A 267 6.13 10.17 -15.04
N VAL A 268 5.28 10.45 -16.03
CA VAL A 268 5.38 11.67 -16.87
C VAL A 268 5.29 12.94 -16.04
N SER A 269 4.31 13.04 -15.15
CA SER A 269 4.09 14.23 -14.32
C SER A 269 5.19 14.37 -13.25
N THR A 270 5.64 13.26 -12.66
CA THR A 270 6.75 13.26 -11.69
C THR A 270 8.04 13.75 -12.34
N LEU A 271 8.43 13.24 -13.50
CA LEU A 271 9.64 13.69 -14.21
C LEU A 271 9.57 15.18 -14.58
N LYS A 272 8.40 15.66 -15.06
CA LYS A 272 8.18 17.09 -15.32
C LYS A 272 8.24 17.94 -14.05
N TYR A 273 7.76 17.42 -12.91
CA TYR A 273 7.83 18.13 -11.64
C TYR A 273 9.26 18.15 -11.09
N ALA A 274 9.97 17.04 -11.15
CA ALA A 274 11.37 16.88 -10.78
C ALA A 274 12.27 17.85 -11.57
N ASP A 275 12.13 17.90 -12.90
CA ASP A 275 12.85 18.82 -13.80
C ASP A 275 12.57 20.28 -13.44
N ARG A 276 11.30 20.67 -13.26
CA ARG A 276 10.91 22.04 -12.85
C ARG A 276 11.44 22.46 -11.48
N LYS A 277 11.68 21.50 -10.59
CA LYS A 277 12.18 21.73 -9.22
C LYS A 277 13.68 21.49 -9.10
N ASN A 278 14.39 21.22 -10.21
CA ASN A 278 15.80 20.88 -10.23
C ASN A 278 16.16 19.73 -9.27
N ALA A 279 15.30 18.71 -9.19
CA ALA A 279 15.59 17.53 -8.37
C ALA A 279 16.89 16.87 -8.83
N TRP A 280 17.64 16.34 -7.87
CA TRP A 280 18.94 15.71 -8.11
C TRP A 280 18.80 14.33 -8.79
N GLY A 281 17.72 13.62 -8.49
CA GLY A 281 17.45 12.29 -9.02
C GLY A 281 15.99 11.94 -9.26
N PHE A 282 15.78 10.81 -9.92
CA PHE A 282 14.51 10.17 -10.16
C PHE A 282 14.57 8.69 -9.76
N LEU A 283 13.47 8.16 -9.22
CA LEU A 283 13.30 6.75 -8.88
C LEU A 283 11.91 6.27 -9.35
N TYR A 284 11.87 5.17 -10.09
CA TYR A 284 10.62 4.46 -10.35
C TYR A 284 10.44 3.31 -9.35
N THR A 285 9.30 3.22 -8.68
CA THR A 285 9.02 2.17 -7.68
C THR A 285 7.87 1.24 -8.06
N SER A 286 7.95 -0.01 -7.63
CA SER A 286 6.89 -1.01 -7.75
C SER A 286 6.96 -1.93 -6.52
N TRP A 287 5.83 -2.04 -5.84
CA TRP A 287 5.76 -2.56 -4.47
C TRP A 287 4.90 -3.83 -4.43
N GLU A 288 5.20 -4.73 -3.50
CA GLU A 288 4.24 -5.70 -2.95
C GLU A 288 3.67 -6.75 -3.94
N LYS A 289 4.51 -7.32 -4.82
CA LYS A 289 4.10 -8.40 -5.76
C LYS A 289 4.16 -9.82 -5.17
N SER A 290 3.75 -10.01 -3.91
CA SER A 290 3.70 -11.36 -3.31
C SER A 290 2.58 -12.22 -3.90
N HIS A 291 1.46 -11.62 -4.30
CA HIS A 291 0.27 -12.32 -4.81
C HIS A 291 -0.05 -12.04 -6.29
N SER A 292 0.93 -11.57 -7.04
CA SER A 292 0.84 -11.31 -8.47
C SER A 292 2.23 -11.47 -9.09
N TYR A 293 2.30 -11.54 -10.42
CA TYR A 293 3.56 -11.50 -11.13
C TYR A 293 4.02 -10.05 -11.37
N PHE A 294 5.34 -9.83 -11.35
CA PHE A 294 5.95 -8.50 -11.53
C PHE A 294 5.98 -8.05 -13.01
N TYR A 295 5.71 -8.96 -13.96
CA TYR A 295 5.90 -8.72 -15.40
C TYR A 295 4.93 -7.68 -15.97
N ARG A 296 3.70 -7.60 -15.45
CA ARG A 296 2.69 -6.60 -15.85
C ARG A 296 3.15 -5.15 -15.66
N SER A 297 4.15 -4.92 -14.82
CA SER A 297 4.72 -3.59 -14.54
C SER A 297 5.85 -3.19 -15.51
N TYR A 298 6.40 -4.13 -16.28
CA TYR A 298 7.56 -3.89 -17.16
C TYR A 298 7.32 -2.79 -18.20
N PRO A 299 6.14 -2.69 -18.87
CA PRO A 299 5.90 -1.60 -19.82
C PRO A 299 6.06 -0.22 -19.20
N MET A 300 5.53 -0.02 -17.99
CA MET A 300 5.66 1.28 -17.30
C MET A 300 7.08 1.53 -16.81
N ILE A 301 7.78 0.50 -16.32
CA ILE A 301 9.17 0.63 -15.88
C ILE A 301 10.07 1.01 -17.05
N PHE A 302 9.97 0.31 -18.19
CA PHE A 302 10.79 0.60 -19.37
C PHE A 302 10.49 1.98 -19.93
N PHE A 303 9.20 2.32 -20.06
CA PHE A 303 8.74 3.63 -20.50
C PHE A 303 9.32 4.76 -19.63
N SER A 304 9.28 4.60 -18.31
CA SER A 304 9.80 5.59 -17.37
C SER A 304 11.32 5.74 -17.45
N GLY A 305 12.04 4.65 -17.68
CA GLY A 305 13.48 4.65 -17.92
C GLY A 305 13.83 5.47 -19.17
N GLN A 306 13.13 5.24 -20.28
CA GLN A 306 13.32 6.01 -21.51
C GLN A 306 12.99 7.50 -21.32
N LEU A 307 11.89 7.82 -20.64
CA LEU A 307 11.52 9.21 -20.34
C LEU A 307 12.59 9.93 -19.52
N SER A 308 13.15 9.28 -18.51
CA SER A 308 14.19 9.85 -17.64
C SER A 308 15.48 10.20 -18.41
N GLN A 309 15.70 9.59 -19.58
CA GLN A 309 16.80 9.89 -20.50
C GLN A 309 16.47 11.04 -21.47
N GLY A 310 15.33 11.70 -21.31
CA GLY A 310 14.89 12.81 -22.15
C GLY A 310 14.23 12.39 -23.46
N ILE A 311 13.94 11.10 -23.65
CA ILE A 311 13.20 10.60 -24.83
C ILE A 311 11.75 11.09 -24.74
N SER A 312 11.16 11.44 -25.89
CA SER A 312 9.78 11.89 -25.95
C SER A 312 8.83 10.77 -25.50
N ALA A 313 7.67 11.11 -24.92
CA ALA A 313 6.71 10.08 -24.48
C ALA A 313 6.25 9.17 -25.64
N HIS A 314 6.09 9.75 -26.83
CA HIS A 314 5.76 8.98 -28.03
C HIS A 314 6.84 7.94 -28.36
N ASP A 315 8.10 8.37 -28.42
CA ASP A 315 9.21 7.49 -28.80
C ASP A 315 9.56 6.50 -27.70
N ALA A 316 9.46 6.92 -26.43
CA ALA A 316 9.62 6.04 -25.26
C ALA A 316 8.58 4.91 -25.28
N TRP A 317 7.32 5.21 -25.61
CA TRP A 317 6.28 4.19 -25.74
C TRP A 317 6.56 3.25 -26.90
N LYS A 318 6.94 3.79 -28.07
CA LYS A 318 7.34 2.97 -29.22
C LYS A 318 8.52 2.05 -28.90
N ASN A 319 9.53 2.54 -28.18
CA ASN A 319 10.68 1.74 -27.75
C ASN A 319 10.25 0.64 -26.77
N THR A 320 9.35 0.96 -25.84
CA THR A 320 8.76 0.01 -24.88
C THR A 320 8.10 -1.16 -25.62
N MET A 321 7.24 -0.86 -26.59
CA MET A 321 6.53 -1.88 -27.36
C MET A 321 7.49 -2.78 -28.15
N ASN A 322 8.46 -2.18 -28.84
CA ASN A 322 9.45 -2.93 -29.60
C ASN A 322 10.36 -3.79 -28.72
N TYR A 323 10.84 -3.27 -27.60
CA TYR A 323 11.73 -4.02 -26.70
C TYR A 323 10.99 -5.18 -26.02
N ILE A 324 9.84 -4.90 -25.41
CA ILE A 324 9.12 -5.89 -24.60
C ILE A 324 8.41 -6.89 -25.49
N PHE A 325 7.60 -6.43 -26.44
CA PHE A 325 6.72 -7.32 -27.21
C PHE A 325 7.33 -7.76 -28.54
N GLY A 326 8.42 -7.12 -29.00
CA GLY A 326 8.99 -7.37 -30.32
C GLY A 326 8.11 -6.88 -31.47
N SER A 327 7.19 -5.94 -31.17
CA SER A 327 6.16 -5.48 -32.09
C SER A 327 5.71 -4.07 -31.69
N ASP A 328 5.46 -3.20 -32.68
CA ASP A 328 4.81 -1.91 -32.53
C ASP A 328 3.44 -1.86 -33.21
N ASP A 329 2.79 -3.03 -33.37
CA ASP A 329 1.43 -3.14 -33.91
C ASP A 329 0.48 -2.14 -33.21
N PRO A 330 -0.25 -1.29 -33.96
CA PRO A 330 -1.07 -0.24 -33.36
C PRO A 330 -2.14 -0.75 -32.40
N MET A 331 -2.73 -1.92 -32.68
CA MET A 331 -3.81 -2.46 -31.86
C MET A 331 -3.23 -3.02 -30.55
N LEU A 332 -2.18 -3.84 -30.64
CA LEU A 332 -1.47 -4.33 -29.46
C LEU A 332 -0.95 -3.17 -28.59
N SER A 333 -0.28 -2.19 -29.22
CA SER A 333 0.27 -1.01 -28.55
C SER A 333 -0.79 -0.22 -27.81
N TYR A 334 -1.95 0.00 -28.44
CA TYR A 334 -3.05 0.72 -27.82
C TYR A 334 -3.70 -0.09 -26.69
N ALA A 335 -3.92 -1.39 -26.88
CA ALA A 335 -4.47 -2.27 -25.85
C ALA A 335 -3.57 -2.33 -24.60
N VAL A 336 -2.26 -2.51 -24.79
CA VAL A 336 -1.28 -2.49 -23.70
C VAL A 336 -1.24 -1.12 -23.03
N HIS A 337 -1.27 -0.03 -23.81
CA HIS A 337 -1.29 1.33 -23.26
C HIS A 337 -2.48 1.54 -22.33
N LEU A 338 -3.68 1.13 -22.74
CA LEU A 338 -4.88 1.21 -21.91
C LEU A 338 -4.76 0.36 -20.64
N ALA A 339 -4.26 -0.88 -20.78
CA ALA A 339 -4.11 -1.81 -19.65
C ALA A 339 -3.13 -1.33 -18.58
N VAL A 340 -2.11 -0.55 -18.96
CA VAL A 340 -1.13 0.02 -18.02
C VAL A 340 -1.39 1.49 -17.67
N SER A 341 -2.52 2.03 -18.12
CA SER A 341 -3.01 3.35 -17.72
C SER A 341 -4.03 3.22 -16.58
N ASP A 342 -4.28 4.33 -15.87
CA ASP A 342 -5.41 4.47 -14.93
C ASP A 342 -5.46 3.47 -13.75
N GLY A 343 -4.36 3.30 -13.01
CA GLY A 343 -4.34 2.45 -11.81
C GLY A 343 -4.57 0.97 -12.09
N ASN A 344 -4.56 0.57 -13.36
CA ASN A 344 -4.98 -0.77 -13.75
C ASN A 344 -4.03 -1.88 -13.30
N ILE A 345 -2.79 -1.55 -12.96
CA ILE A 345 -1.76 -2.52 -12.56
C ILE A 345 -1.44 -2.47 -11.05
N ARG A 346 -1.67 -1.34 -10.38
CA ARG A 346 -1.16 -1.09 -9.01
C ARG A 346 -1.92 -1.83 -7.91
N ASN A 347 -3.17 -2.22 -8.14
CA ASN A 347 -4.04 -2.67 -7.04
C ASN A 347 -3.82 -4.14 -6.64
N HIS A 348 -3.61 -4.33 -5.35
CA HIS A 348 -3.58 -5.62 -4.68
C HIS A 348 -4.96 -6.28 -4.72
N ARG A 349 -5.03 -7.52 -5.23
CA ARG A 349 -6.20 -8.42 -5.19
C ARG A 349 -7.54 -7.69 -5.35
N PRO A 350 -7.90 -7.26 -6.57
CA PRO A 350 -9.21 -6.65 -6.82
C PRO A 350 -10.37 -7.49 -6.27
N ALA A 351 -10.25 -8.82 -6.26
CA ALA A 351 -11.20 -9.71 -5.59
C ALA A 351 -10.92 -9.84 -4.08
N SER A 352 -11.73 -9.18 -3.25
CA SER A 352 -11.73 -9.35 -1.79
C SER A 352 -13.07 -9.00 -1.16
N GLU A 353 -13.32 -9.48 0.07
CA GLU A 353 -14.51 -9.14 0.87
C GLU A 353 -14.68 -7.62 1.01
N SER A 354 -13.60 -6.94 1.41
CA SER A 354 -13.62 -5.49 1.64
C SER A 354 -13.92 -4.72 0.36
N ASN A 355 -13.35 -5.13 -0.78
CA ASN A 355 -13.62 -4.49 -2.05
C ASN A 355 -15.07 -4.74 -2.50
N ALA A 356 -15.55 -5.98 -2.47
CA ALA A 356 -16.91 -6.34 -2.90
C ALA A 356 -17.99 -5.58 -2.10
N LEU A 357 -17.76 -5.38 -0.79
CA LEU A 357 -18.69 -4.69 0.11
C LEU A 357 -18.52 -3.16 0.16
N THR A 358 -17.67 -2.56 -0.69
CA THR A 358 -17.44 -1.11 -0.71
C THR A 358 -17.70 -0.53 -2.09
N ARG A 359 -18.40 0.60 -2.21
CA ARG A 359 -18.62 1.32 -3.46
C ARG A 359 -18.31 2.80 -3.36
N PRO A 360 -17.99 3.49 -4.46
CA PRO A 360 -17.92 4.95 -4.46
C PRO A 360 -19.23 5.58 -4.00
N PHE A 361 -19.15 6.73 -3.33
CA PHE A 361 -20.32 7.39 -2.73
C PHE A 361 -21.42 7.74 -3.75
N MET A 362 -21.04 8.00 -5.00
CA MET A 362 -21.95 8.34 -6.09
C MET A 362 -22.47 7.13 -6.86
N GLY A 363 -22.32 5.92 -6.31
CA GLY A 363 -22.73 4.67 -6.94
C GLY A 363 -21.60 3.99 -7.73
N LEU A 364 -21.94 2.85 -8.34
CA LEU A 364 -20.98 2.03 -9.08
C LEU A 364 -20.70 2.63 -10.47
N PRO A 365 -19.43 2.87 -10.83
CA PRO A 365 -19.06 3.31 -12.17
C PRO A 365 -19.03 2.12 -13.15
N VAL A 366 -20.18 1.53 -13.45
CA VAL A 366 -20.31 0.28 -14.24
C VAL A 366 -19.62 0.39 -15.60
N ASP A 367 -19.71 1.52 -16.30
CA ASP A 367 -19.03 1.72 -17.59
C ASP A 367 -17.49 1.63 -17.48
N ARG A 368 -16.91 2.04 -16.33
CA ARG A 368 -15.47 1.85 -16.07
C ARG A 368 -15.14 0.41 -15.74
N TYR A 369 -16.08 -0.33 -15.16
CA TYR A 369 -15.89 -1.74 -14.82
C TYR A 369 -15.87 -2.63 -16.06
N THR A 370 -16.71 -2.34 -17.04
CA THR A 370 -16.73 -3.07 -18.32
C THR A 370 -15.50 -2.79 -19.17
N GLN A 371 -14.81 -1.66 -18.95
CA GLN A 371 -13.60 -1.30 -19.68
C GLN A 371 -12.49 -2.37 -19.54
N SER A 372 -12.38 -3.05 -18.40
CA SER A 372 -11.41 -4.14 -18.22
C SER A 372 -11.67 -5.31 -19.18
N ALA A 373 -12.94 -5.63 -19.47
CA ALA A 373 -13.30 -6.65 -20.44
C ALA A 373 -12.99 -6.21 -21.88
N ASP A 374 -13.28 -4.95 -22.22
CA ASP A 374 -12.96 -4.40 -23.54
C ASP A 374 -11.45 -4.44 -23.81
N ILE A 375 -10.65 -3.99 -22.82
CA ILE A 375 -9.17 -4.04 -22.90
C ILE A 375 -8.69 -5.49 -23.03
N LEU A 376 -9.25 -6.42 -22.24
CA LEU A 376 -8.90 -7.83 -22.32
C LEU A 376 -9.20 -8.41 -23.71
N GLY A 377 -10.36 -8.10 -24.28
CA GLY A 377 -10.72 -8.53 -25.64
C GLY A 377 -9.73 -8.04 -26.68
N MET A 378 -9.33 -6.77 -26.61
CA MET A 378 -8.30 -6.21 -27.49
C MET A 378 -6.93 -6.90 -27.30
N LEU A 379 -6.51 -7.13 -26.06
CA LEU A 379 -5.26 -7.85 -25.80
C LEU A 379 -5.29 -9.27 -26.37
N GLN A 380 -6.41 -9.97 -26.25
CA GLN A 380 -6.60 -11.32 -26.79
C GLN A 380 -6.57 -11.34 -28.33
N GLU A 381 -7.25 -10.39 -28.98
CA GLU A 381 -7.27 -10.27 -30.45
C GLU A 381 -5.90 -9.92 -31.05
N SER A 382 -5.04 -9.22 -30.29
CA SER A 382 -3.68 -8.87 -30.71
C SER A 382 -2.58 -9.79 -30.19
N GLY A 383 -2.92 -10.88 -29.50
CA GLY A 383 -1.95 -11.79 -28.90
C GLY A 383 -0.99 -12.42 -29.92
N ASP A 384 -1.43 -12.61 -31.16
CA ASP A 384 -0.61 -13.13 -32.27
C ASP A 384 0.51 -12.16 -32.70
N LYS A 385 0.40 -10.89 -32.33
CA LYS A 385 1.42 -9.85 -32.59
C LYS A 385 2.54 -9.83 -31.56
N VAL A 386 2.43 -10.59 -30.47
CA VAL A 386 3.47 -10.68 -29.45
C VAL A 386 4.55 -11.68 -29.90
N VAL A 387 5.72 -11.16 -30.27
CA VAL A 387 6.81 -11.94 -30.88
C VAL A 387 7.81 -12.42 -29.85
N SER A 388 8.20 -11.55 -28.92
CA SER A 388 9.31 -11.82 -27.99
C SER A 388 8.92 -12.79 -26.86
N VAL A 389 9.91 -13.50 -26.30
CA VAL A 389 9.69 -14.41 -25.15
C VAL A 389 9.26 -13.64 -23.91
N LEU A 390 9.92 -12.50 -23.61
CA LEU A 390 9.54 -11.61 -22.52
C LEU A 390 8.12 -11.08 -22.73
N GLY A 391 7.81 -10.66 -23.95
CA GLY A 391 6.52 -10.12 -24.34
C GLY A 391 5.38 -11.07 -24.07
N LYS A 392 5.57 -12.38 -24.29
CA LYS A 392 4.55 -13.40 -23.98
C LYS A 392 4.26 -13.49 -22.49
N LYS A 393 5.29 -13.42 -21.64
CA LYS A 393 5.11 -13.37 -20.17
C LYS A 393 4.37 -12.11 -19.75
N VAL A 394 4.84 -10.95 -20.21
CA VAL A 394 4.23 -9.65 -19.89
C VAL A 394 2.78 -9.58 -20.37
N TRP A 395 2.50 -9.99 -21.60
CA TRP A 395 1.15 -10.01 -22.17
C TRP A 395 0.21 -10.91 -21.37
N LYS A 396 0.64 -12.14 -21.05
CA LYS A 396 -0.18 -13.10 -20.28
C LYS A 396 -0.50 -12.55 -18.88
N ASP A 397 0.48 -11.95 -18.21
CA ASP A 397 0.27 -11.34 -16.89
C ASP A 397 -0.68 -10.12 -16.93
N ILE A 398 -0.57 -9.29 -17.97
CA ILE A 398 -1.52 -8.18 -18.19
C ILE A 398 -2.93 -8.72 -18.46
N CYS A 399 -3.09 -9.75 -19.29
CA CYS A 399 -4.38 -10.39 -19.55
C CYS A 399 -4.99 -10.94 -18.26
N ASN A 400 -4.24 -11.72 -17.48
CA ASN A 400 -4.71 -12.26 -16.20
C ASN A 400 -5.17 -11.13 -15.25
N ASN A 401 -4.41 -10.05 -15.15
CA ASN A 401 -4.77 -8.89 -14.34
C ASN A 401 -6.07 -8.19 -14.82
N MET A 402 -6.27 -8.06 -16.13
CA MET A 402 -7.50 -7.47 -16.68
C MET A 402 -8.70 -8.37 -16.45
N GLU A 403 -8.52 -9.69 -16.57
CA GLU A 403 -9.55 -10.68 -16.27
C GLU A 403 -9.93 -10.68 -14.79
N GLU A 404 -8.94 -10.68 -13.88
CA GLU A 404 -9.18 -10.60 -12.43
C GLU A 404 -9.97 -9.35 -12.05
N LYS A 405 -9.62 -8.19 -12.64
CA LYS A 405 -10.32 -6.92 -12.40
C LYS A 405 -11.75 -6.94 -12.91
N PHE A 406 -11.97 -7.46 -14.11
CA PHE A 406 -13.31 -7.61 -14.65
C PHE A 406 -14.18 -8.47 -13.73
N LEU A 407 -13.68 -9.66 -13.35
CA LEU A 407 -14.41 -10.60 -12.48
C LEU A 407 -14.69 -10.01 -11.09
N ALA A 408 -13.72 -9.29 -10.51
CA ALA A 408 -13.91 -8.60 -9.23
C ALA A 408 -14.99 -7.50 -9.30
N ASN A 409 -15.04 -6.77 -10.42
CA ASN A 409 -16.06 -5.74 -10.61
C ASN A 409 -17.44 -6.35 -10.90
N GLU A 410 -17.52 -7.48 -11.60
CA GLU A 410 -18.78 -8.23 -11.78
C GLU A 410 -19.33 -8.75 -10.45
N LEU A 411 -18.46 -9.28 -9.58
CA LEU A 411 -18.81 -9.66 -8.21
C LEU A 411 -19.36 -8.46 -7.44
N LYS A 412 -18.61 -7.35 -7.42
CA LYS A 412 -19.03 -6.10 -6.76
C LYS A 412 -20.39 -5.63 -7.29
N SER A 413 -20.56 -5.54 -8.61
CA SER A 413 -21.81 -5.06 -9.21
C SER A 413 -22.98 -5.92 -8.81
N SER A 414 -22.83 -7.25 -8.91
CA SER A 414 -23.89 -8.19 -8.59
C SER A 414 -24.26 -8.15 -7.10
N PHE A 415 -23.28 -7.97 -6.21
CA PHE A 415 -23.52 -7.85 -4.78
C PHE A 415 -24.32 -6.59 -4.46
N TRP A 416 -23.94 -5.45 -5.02
CA TRP A 416 -24.66 -4.19 -4.79
C TRP A 416 -26.03 -4.16 -5.47
N ASP A 417 -26.20 -4.83 -6.61
CA ASP A 417 -27.53 -5.03 -7.21
C ASP A 417 -28.46 -5.78 -6.24
N ILE A 418 -27.96 -6.82 -5.57
CA ILE A 418 -28.74 -7.55 -4.54
C ILE A 418 -29.01 -6.65 -3.33
N LEU A 419 -28.01 -5.90 -2.85
CA LEU A 419 -28.15 -5.04 -1.68
C LEU A 419 -29.10 -3.86 -1.92
N ASP A 420 -29.20 -3.34 -3.14
CA ASP A 420 -30.05 -2.19 -3.48
C ASP A 420 -31.45 -2.59 -3.97
N TYR A 421 -31.55 -3.66 -4.76
CA TYR A 421 -32.79 -4.05 -5.43
C TYR A 421 -33.42 -5.32 -4.86
N GLY A 422 -32.79 -5.91 -3.85
CA GLY A 422 -33.20 -7.18 -3.25
C GLY A 422 -32.69 -8.40 -4.01
N TYR A 423 -32.77 -9.55 -3.36
CA TYR A 423 -32.33 -10.82 -3.94
C TYR A 423 -33.11 -11.15 -5.22
N ARG A 424 -32.37 -11.47 -6.29
CA ARG A 424 -32.89 -12.06 -7.52
C ARG A 424 -31.91 -13.11 -8.04
N ASP A 425 -32.46 -14.18 -8.60
CA ASP A 425 -31.67 -15.30 -9.12
C ASP A 425 -30.70 -14.86 -10.22
N ASP A 426 -31.04 -13.87 -11.05
CA ASP A 426 -30.15 -13.41 -12.11
C ASP A 426 -28.91 -12.66 -11.60
N TYR A 427 -29.05 -11.85 -10.55
CA TYR A 427 -27.92 -11.19 -9.90
C TYR A 427 -27.04 -12.20 -9.16
N TYR A 428 -27.67 -13.10 -8.40
CA TYR A 428 -26.95 -14.12 -7.64
C TYR A 428 -26.19 -15.09 -8.54
N ASN A 429 -26.81 -15.55 -9.63
CA ASN A 429 -26.16 -16.43 -10.60
C ASN A 429 -25.00 -15.74 -11.32
N ARG A 430 -25.10 -14.44 -11.65
CA ARG A 430 -23.99 -13.67 -12.23
C ARG A 430 -22.79 -13.62 -11.27
N ALA A 431 -23.04 -13.35 -10.00
CA ALA A 431 -22.00 -13.37 -8.98
C ALA A 431 -21.35 -14.76 -8.83
N LEU A 432 -22.13 -15.84 -8.80
CA LEU A 432 -21.61 -17.21 -8.76
C LEU A 432 -20.72 -17.54 -9.96
N MET A 433 -21.13 -17.12 -11.17
CA MET A 433 -20.33 -17.31 -12.38
C MET A 433 -19.00 -16.56 -12.29
N ALA A 434 -19.01 -15.29 -11.86
CA ALA A 434 -17.79 -14.50 -11.71
C ALA A 434 -16.83 -15.11 -10.66
N ALA A 435 -17.36 -15.65 -9.55
CA ALA A 435 -16.54 -16.37 -8.56
C ALA A 435 -15.92 -17.66 -9.12
N ALA A 436 -16.70 -18.43 -9.90
CA ALA A 436 -16.21 -19.67 -10.51
C ALA A 436 -15.13 -19.42 -11.57
N ASP A 437 -15.27 -18.35 -12.36
CA ASP A 437 -14.27 -17.96 -13.36
C ASP A 437 -13.02 -17.37 -12.70
N LEU A 438 -13.16 -16.66 -11.57
CA LEU A 438 -12.03 -16.21 -10.77
C LEU A 438 -11.23 -17.39 -10.20
N GLU A 439 -11.90 -18.45 -9.75
CA GLU A 439 -11.23 -19.67 -9.29
C GLU A 439 -10.39 -20.30 -10.42
N LYS A 440 -10.95 -20.40 -11.63
CA LYS A 440 -10.23 -20.94 -12.80
C LYS A 440 -9.02 -20.08 -13.19
N LEU A 441 -9.15 -18.76 -13.10
CA LEU A 441 -8.05 -17.84 -13.35
C LEU A 441 -6.91 -18.08 -12.36
N ILE A 442 -7.22 -18.16 -11.06
CA ILE A 442 -6.24 -18.45 -10.00
C ILE A 442 -5.58 -19.82 -10.24
N ASP A 443 -6.34 -20.85 -10.63
CA ASP A 443 -5.77 -22.16 -10.95
C ASP A 443 -4.82 -22.11 -12.16
N SER A 444 -5.15 -21.31 -13.18
CA SER A 444 -4.24 -21.05 -14.30
C SER A 444 -2.98 -20.33 -13.86
N GLU A 445 -3.09 -19.34 -12.98
CA GLU A 445 -1.91 -18.63 -12.44
C GLU A 445 -1.04 -19.57 -11.62
N ILE A 446 -1.62 -20.41 -10.76
CA ILE A 446 -0.87 -21.42 -9.99
C ILE A 446 -0.14 -22.39 -10.93
N ALA A 447 -0.79 -22.84 -12.01
CA ALA A 447 -0.16 -23.73 -13.00
C ALA A 447 1.01 -23.06 -13.73
N ASP A 448 0.96 -21.75 -13.91
CA ASP A 448 2.02 -20.96 -14.54
C ASP A 448 3.15 -20.56 -13.55
N TRP A 449 3.05 -20.90 -12.26
CA TRP A 449 3.99 -20.45 -11.22
C TRP A 449 5.44 -20.73 -11.58
N ASP A 450 5.78 -21.95 -11.99
CA ASP A 450 7.16 -22.30 -12.33
C ASP A 450 7.67 -21.60 -13.60
N VAL A 451 6.79 -21.13 -14.48
CA VAL A 451 7.16 -20.38 -15.69
C VAL A 451 7.52 -18.93 -15.34
N PHE A 452 6.80 -18.34 -14.39
CA PHE A 452 6.95 -16.95 -13.99
C PHE A 452 7.94 -16.77 -12.83
N ARG A 453 7.99 -17.75 -11.91
CA ARG A 453 8.70 -17.75 -10.62
C ARG A 453 9.38 -19.09 -10.31
N ALA A 454 10.11 -19.62 -11.28
CA ALA A 454 10.83 -20.89 -11.16
C ALA A 454 11.64 -21.00 -9.85
N GLY A 455 11.34 -22.03 -9.05
CA GLY A 455 12.09 -22.35 -7.84
C GLY A 455 11.90 -21.40 -6.66
N ILE A 456 10.82 -20.60 -6.66
CA ILE A 456 10.49 -19.66 -5.59
C ILE A 456 9.34 -20.19 -4.75
N GLU A 457 9.59 -20.37 -3.44
CA GLU A 457 8.60 -20.77 -2.44
C GLU A 457 8.60 -19.80 -1.24
N PRO A 458 7.46 -19.63 -0.53
CA PRO A 458 6.18 -20.28 -0.79
C PRO A 458 5.41 -19.71 -2.01
N ASN A 459 4.64 -20.55 -2.70
CA ASN A 459 3.64 -20.08 -3.68
C ASN A 459 2.48 -19.35 -2.98
N ASN A 460 2.61 -18.04 -2.88
CA ASN A 460 1.67 -17.14 -2.22
C ASN A 460 0.32 -16.98 -2.95
N ILE A 461 0.22 -17.32 -4.24
CA ILE A 461 -1.05 -17.35 -4.98
C ILE A 461 -1.84 -18.59 -4.52
N ALA A 462 -1.20 -19.75 -4.56
CA ALA A 462 -1.79 -21.01 -4.08
C ALA A 462 -2.17 -20.94 -2.60
N GLY A 463 -1.27 -20.43 -1.74
CA GLY A 463 -1.53 -20.28 -0.31
C GLY A 463 -2.67 -19.31 0.02
N GLY A 464 -3.02 -18.40 -0.89
CA GLY A 464 -4.10 -17.43 -0.73
C GLY A 464 -5.47 -17.88 -1.26
N LYS A 465 -5.51 -18.92 -2.11
CA LYS A 465 -6.71 -19.36 -2.84
C LYS A 465 -7.85 -19.75 -1.88
N ASP A 466 -7.59 -20.67 -0.97
CA ASP A 466 -8.61 -21.22 -0.07
C ASP A 466 -9.23 -20.15 0.83
N GLN A 467 -8.40 -19.21 1.32
CA GLN A 467 -8.88 -18.10 2.14
C GLN A 467 -9.81 -17.16 1.35
N LEU A 468 -9.48 -16.87 0.09
CA LEU A 468 -10.32 -16.06 -0.78
C LEU A 468 -11.67 -16.74 -1.05
N LEU A 469 -11.65 -18.02 -1.44
CA LEU A 469 -12.88 -18.77 -1.73
C LEU A 469 -13.77 -18.91 -0.49
N ALA A 470 -13.19 -19.17 0.68
CA ALA A 470 -13.94 -19.20 1.94
C ALA A 470 -14.58 -17.83 2.26
N GLY A 471 -13.86 -16.73 2.01
CA GLY A 471 -14.37 -15.37 2.14
C GLY A 471 -15.55 -15.09 1.21
N LEU A 472 -15.44 -15.48 -0.07
CA LEU A 472 -16.53 -15.34 -1.04
C LEU A 472 -17.76 -16.17 -0.65
N GLN A 473 -17.57 -17.42 -0.20
CA GLN A 473 -18.69 -18.25 0.25
C GLN A 473 -19.44 -17.62 1.43
N LYS A 474 -18.71 -17.02 2.38
CA LYS A 474 -19.32 -16.29 3.50
C LYS A 474 -20.16 -15.11 3.01
N LEU A 475 -19.69 -14.38 2.00
CA LEU A 475 -20.45 -13.28 1.39
C LEU A 475 -21.73 -13.77 0.70
N PHE A 476 -21.65 -14.85 -0.09
CA PHE A 476 -22.81 -15.45 -0.75
C PHE A 476 -23.90 -15.86 0.24
N ASN A 477 -23.50 -16.44 1.38
CA ASN A 477 -24.46 -16.79 2.43
C ASN A 477 -25.18 -15.54 2.96
N GLY A 478 -24.46 -14.42 3.13
CA GLY A 478 -25.03 -13.15 3.58
C GLY A 478 -26.02 -12.53 2.58
N LEU A 479 -25.78 -12.70 1.27
CA LEU A 479 -26.61 -12.13 0.19
C LEU A 479 -28.00 -12.75 0.05
N THR A 480 -28.20 -13.97 0.57
CA THR A 480 -29.50 -14.65 0.52
C THR A 480 -30.47 -14.18 1.60
N GLY A 481 -30.03 -13.32 2.52
CA GLY A 481 -30.86 -12.72 3.56
C GLY A 481 -30.94 -11.19 3.48
N ASP A 482 -32.00 -10.62 4.04
CA ASP A 482 -32.22 -9.17 4.14
C ASP A 482 -31.60 -8.59 5.43
N ASN A 483 -30.37 -9.00 5.76
CA ASN A 483 -29.74 -8.71 7.05
C ASN A 483 -28.37 -8.03 6.86
N PHE A 484 -28.39 -6.72 6.61
CA PHE A 484 -27.18 -5.91 6.42
C PHE A 484 -27.40 -4.44 6.78
N MET A 485 -26.29 -3.75 7.03
CA MET A 485 -26.22 -2.32 7.27
C MET A 485 -25.43 -1.65 6.15
N LYS A 486 -25.92 -0.52 5.62
CA LYS A 486 -25.17 0.34 4.68
C LYS A 486 -24.71 1.58 5.43
N ILE A 487 -23.45 1.97 5.27
CA ILE A 487 -22.82 3.08 6.00
C ILE A 487 -22.02 3.93 5.04
N ARG A 488 -22.26 5.25 5.07
CA ARG A 488 -21.61 6.22 4.18
C ARG A 488 -20.48 6.94 4.91
N PHE A 489 -19.28 6.81 4.36
CA PHE A 489 -18.02 7.29 4.95
C PHE A 489 -17.42 8.47 4.18
N CYS A 490 -16.69 9.30 4.91
CA CYS A 490 -15.68 10.24 4.41
C CYS A 490 -14.34 9.94 5.10
N MET A 491 -13.39 9.40 4.33
CA MET A 491 -12.03 9.10 4.78
C MET A 491 -11.02 9.56 3.72
N PRO A 492 -10.46 10.78 3.88
CA PRO A 492 -9.52 11.32 2.92
C PRO A 492 -8.15 10.61 2.95
N ASP A 493 -7.78 10.08 4.12
CA ASP A 493 -6.56 9.29 4.29
C ASP A 493 -6.69 7.89 3.69
N GLN A 494 -5.70 7.49 2.88
CA GLN A 494 -5.62 6.13 2.32
C GLN A 494 -4.88 5.15 3.26
N TYR A 495 -3.81 5.61 3.92
CA TYR A 495 -2.85 4.74 4.62
C TYR A 495 -3.22 4.45 6.09
N VAL A 496 -4.12 5.24 6.68
CA VAL A 496 -4.54 5.06 8.07
C VAL A 496 -5.68 4.05 8.10
N VAL A 497 -5.33 2.77 7.94
CA VAL A 497 -6.28 1.66 8.05
C VAL A 497 -6.75 1.58 9.50
N ASN A 498 -8.00 1.94 9.71
CA ASN A 498 -8.56 2.09 11.04
C ASN A 498 -9.71 1.11 11.26
N SER A 499 -9.75 0.56 12.46
CA SER A 499 -10.83 -0.29 12.93
C SER A 499 -12.12 0.51 13.06
N PHE A 500 -13.19 -0.06 12.49
CA PHE A 500 -14.54 0.38 12.70
C PHE A 500 -15.35 -0.77 13.31
N ASP A 501 -15.99 -0.46 14.43
CA ASP A 501 -16.79 -1.41 15.20
C ASP A 501 -18.27 -1.00 15.14
N VAL A 502 -19.13 -2.01 14.94
CA VAL A 502 -20.58 -1.89 14.97
C VAL A 502 -21.13 -2.87 15.98
N GLU A 503 -21.82 -2.36 16.99
CA GLU A 503 -22.51 -3.16 17.99
C GLU A 503 -24.00 -2.79 18.01
N PHE A 504 -24.88 -3.77 18.17
CA PHE A 504 -26.32 -3.56 18.29
C PHE A 504 -26.81 -3.97 19.68
N LEU A 505 -27.69 -3.16 20.26
CA LEU A 505 -28.41 -3.50 21.48
C LEU A 505 -29.68 -4.26 21.11
N VAL A 506 -29.80 -5.51 21.54
CA VAL A 506 -30.95 -6.38 21.29
C VAL A 506 -31.34 -7.09 22.57
N ASP A 507 -32.60 -6.98 23.00
CA ASP A 507 -33.12 -7.57 24.23
C ASP A 507 -32.23 -7.24 25.45
N GLY A 508 -31.78 -5.99 25.54
CA GLY A 508 -30.88 -5.49 26.59
C GLY A 508 -29.44 -6.00 26.55
N LYS A 509 -28.99 -6.65 25.46
CA LYS A 509 -27.60 -7.13 25.29
C LYS A 509 -26.93 -6.53 24.05
N TRP A 510 -25.66 -6.16 24.19
CA TRP A 510 -24.84 -5.73 23.07
C TRP A 510 -24.31 -6.92 22.28
N ILE A 511 -24.51 -6.90 20.95
CA ILE A 511 -24.06 -7.91 19.99
C ILE A 511 -23.16 -7.23 18.96
N THR A 512 -21.94 -7.72 18.80
CA THR A 512 -20.98 -7.21 17.83
C THR A 512 -21.28 -7.73 16.43
N ALA A 513 -21.59 -6.83 15.49
CA ALA A 513 -21.80 -7.17 14.08
C ALA A 513 -20.53 -7.04 13.25
N ALA A 514 -19.72 -6.02 13.52
CA ALA A 514 -18.39 -5.85 12.96
C ALA A 514 -17.45 -5.39 14.06
N SER A 515 -16.25 -5.96 14.10
CA SER A 515 -15.21 -5.50 14.99
C SER A 515 -13.86 -5.56 14.31
N LYS A 516 -13.11 -4.46 14.44
CA LYS A 516 -11.75 -4.28 13.96
C LYS A 516 -11.57 -4.54 12.47
N ASN A 517 -12.64 -4.31 11.71
CA ASN A 517 -12.62 -4.39 10.26
C ASN A 517 -12.06 -3.09 9.67
N PRO A 518 -11.30 -3.17 8.57
CA PRO A 518 -10.90 -1.97 7.84
C PRO A 518 -12.15 -1.31 7.25
N ALA A 519 -12.36 -0.03 7.58
CA ALA A 519 -13.48 0.72 7.01
C ALA A 519 -13.34 0.89 5.50
N LYS A 520 -12.13 1.18 5.02
CA LYS A 520 -11.80 1.39 3.60
C LYS A 520 -11.07 0.17 3.06
N SER A 521 -11.38 -0.26 1.84
CA SER A 521 -10.69 -1.38 1.20
C SER A 521 -9.35 -0.97 0.60
N ASP A 522 -8.37 -1.87 0.63
CA ASP A 522 -7.11 -1.72 -0.10
C ASP A 522 -7.43 -1.57 -1.60
N GLY A 523 -7.08 -0.43 -2.19
CA GLY A 523 -7.34 -0.11 -3.60
C GLY A 523 -8.52 0.81 -3.89
N LEU A 524 -9.32 1.19 -2.89
CA LEU A 524 -10.25 2.31 -3.04
C LEU A 524 -9.53 3.61 -2.70
N SER A 525 -9.36 4.49 -3.68
CA SER A 525 -8.74 5.81 -3.46
C SER A 525 -9.75 6.88 -3.06
N ASP A 526 -11.04 6.66 -3.35
CA ASP A 526 -12.12 7.61 -3.11
C ASP A 526 -12.19 8.05 -1.64
N THR A 527 -12.29 9.36 -1.43
CA THR A 527 -12.51 9.93 -0.10
C THR A 527 -13.89 9.59 0.42
N LEU A 528 -14.89 9.60 -0.45
CA LEU A 528 -16.28 9.33 -0.11
C LEU A 528 -16.67 7.96 -0.65
N PHE A 529 -17.21 7.11 0.21
CA PHE A 529 -17.63 5.77 -0.18
C PHE A 529 -18.75 5.26 0.72
N GLU A 530 -19.41 4.20 0.27
CA GLU A 530 -20.39 3.46 1.07
C GLU A 530 -19.89 2.03 1.28
N ARG A 531 -20.12 1.50 2.48
CA ARG A 531 -19.76 0.12 2.84
C ARG A 531 -20.98 -0.61 3.38
N ALA A 532 -21.12 -1.87 2.97
CA ALA A 532 -22.08 -2.80 3.53
C ALA A 532 -21.44 -3.67 4.64
N VAL A 533 -22.22 -3.97 5.68
CA VAL A 533 -21.85 -4.86 6.79
C VAL A 533 -22.99 -5.85 7.01
N PHE A 534 -22.73 -7.14 6.80
CA PHE A 534 -23.72 -8.18 7.12
C PHE A 534 -23.91 -8.30 8.63
N VAL A 535 -25.15 -8.52 9.07
CA VAL A 535 -25.50 -8.66 10.48
C VAL A 535 -26.15 -10.02 10.74
N ASP A 536 -25.75 -10.68 11.83
CA ASP A 536 -26.28 -11.99 12.21
C ASP A 536 -26.65 -12.01 13.68
N PHE A 537 -27.89 -11.60 13.97
CA PHE A 537 -28.51 -11.70 15.28
C PHE A 537 -30.03 -11.86 15.16
N ALA A 538 -30.63 -12.46 16.19
CA ALA A 538 -32.09 -12.57 16.31
C ALA A 538 -32.65 -11.42 17.15
N GLY A 539 -33.85 -10.95 16.83
CA GLY A 539 -34.55 -9.90 17.58
C GLY A 539 -34.53 -8.53 16.88
N VAL A 540 -35.22 -7.57 17.48
CA VAL A 540 -35.34 -6.20 16.96
C VAL A 540 -34.26 -5.32 17.59
N PRO A 541 -33.42 -4.63 16.80
CA PRO A 541 -32.38 -3.78 17.35
C PRO A 541 -32.96 -2.51 17.95
N GLU A 542 -32.66 -2.26 19.22
CA GLU A 542 -33.11 -1.08 19.98
C GLU A 542 -32.19 0.12 19.75
N ALA A 543 -30.89 -0.15 19.64
CA ALA A 543 -29.85 0.85 19.44
C ALA A 543 -28.67 0.27 18.66
N VAL A 544 -27.86 1.14 18.10
CA VAL A 544 -26.56 0.81 17.52
C VAL A 544 -25.49 1.69 18.13
N ARG A 545 -24.32 1.12 18.36
CA ARG A 545 -23.11 1.84 18.72
C ARG A 545 -22.11 1.72 17.59
N LEU A 546 -21.73 2.87 17.07
CA LEU A 546 -20.63 3.01 16.12
C LEU A 546 -19.40 3.46 16.90
N SER A 547 -18.29 2.72 16.75
CA SER A 547 -17.03 3.08 17.40
C SER A 547 -15.88 3.04 16.42
N VAL A 548 -14.96 3.98 16.57
CA VAL A 548 -13.67 3.98 15.87
C VAL A 548 -12.54 4.12 16.88
N SER A 549 -11.38 3.59 16.53
CA SER A 549 -10.14 3.80 17.28
C SER A 549 -8.97 4.06 16.32
N GLY A 550 -7.83 4.52 16.86
CA GLY A 550 -6.66 4.85 16.06
C GLY A 550 -6.63 6.30 15.56
N MET A 551 -5.60 6.59 14.80
CA MET A 551 -5.27 7.91 14.25
C MET A 551 -6.16 8.31 13.05
N GLY A 552 -6.45 9.61 12.93
CA GLY A 552 -7.19 10.19 11.81
C GLY A 552 -8.69 10.28 12.06
N GLY A 553 -9.32 11.34 11.54
CA GLY A 553 -10.77 11.54 11.66
C GLY A 553 -11.52 10.68 10.65
N ARG A 554 -12.69 10.14 11.04
CA ARG A 554 -13.57 9.39 10.13
C ARG A 554 -14.92 10.06 10.11
N GLY A 555 -15.30 10.55 8.94
CA GLY A 555 -16.62 11.09 8.72
C GLY A 555 -17.59 9.95 8.46
N ILE A 556 -18.72 9.94 9.13
CA ILE A 556 -19.89 9.14 8.75
C ILE A 556 -21.02 10.11 8.51
N SER A 557 -21.60 10.07 7.31
CA SER A 557 -22.74 10.95 7.00
C SER A 557 -24.06 10.32 7.44
N TYR A 558 -24.25 9.03 7.14
CA TYR A 558 -25.51 8.35 7.42
C TYR A 558 -25.34 6.82 7.39
N PHE A 559 -26.32 6.10 7.93
CA PHE A 559 -26.46 4.66 7.76
C PHE A 559 -27.92 4.21 7.74
N GLU A 560 -28.13 3.04 7.16
CA GLU A 560 -29.42 2.34 7.11
C GLU A 560 -29.21 0.88 7.50
N LEU A 561 -30.15 0.29 8.23
CA LEU A 561 -30.12 -1.12 8.61
C LEU A 561 -31.35 -1.83 8.02
N TYR A 562 -31.10 -2.91 7.29
CA TYR A 562 -32.11 -3.82 6.79
C TYR A 562 -31.99 -5.12 7.59
N LYS A 563 -33.09 -5.54 8.21
CA LYS A 563 -33.14 -6.74 9.06
C LYS A 563 -34.52 -7.37 9.01
N ASP A 564 -34.58 -8.66 8.66
CA ASP A 564 -35.81 -9.46 8.61
C ASP A 564 -36.97 -8.78 7.85
N GLY A 565 -36.66 -8.15 6.70
CA GLY A 565 -37.62 -7.42 5.86
C GLY A 565 -38.05 -6.05 6.41
N LYS A 566 -37.45 -5.59 7.50
CA LYS A 566 -37.66 -4.26 8.09
C LYS A 566 -36.51 -3.33 7.80
N HIS A 567 -36.82 -2.04 7.76
CA HIS A 567 -35.86 -0.96 7.56
C HIS A 567 -35.75 -0.12 8.84
N PHE A 568 -34.55 0.03 9.39
CA PHE A 568 -34.27 0.80 10.59
C PHE A 568 -33.32 1.96 10.30
N VAL A 569 -33.62 3.10 10.91
CA VAL A 569 -32.88 4.35 10.76
C VAL A 569 -32.58 4.98 12.13
N PRO A 570 -31.57 5.86 12.23
CA PRO A 570 -31.30 6.65 13.43
C PRO A 570 -32.54 7.47 13.87
N GLU A 571 -32.90 7.39 15.15
CA GLU A 571 -33.98 8.19 15.75
C GLU A 571 -33.42 9.32 16.63
N ALA A 572 -32.51 8.98 17.54
CA ALA A 572 -31.98 9.92 18.52
C ALA A 572 -30.61 9.47 19.04
N ILE A 573 -29.76 10.44 19.39
CA ILE A 573 -28.50 10.17 20.08
C ILE A 573 -28.80 9.83 21.53
N GLN A 574 -28.28 8.69 21.99
CA GLN A 574 -28.38 8.25 23.40
C GLN A 574 -27.10 8.59 24.17
N GLU A 575 -25.94 8.39 23.56
CA GLU A 575 -24.64 8.57 24.20
C GLU A 575 -23.58 8.95 23.18
N VAL A 576 -22.62 9.77 23.62
CA VAL A 576 -21.40 10.11 22.88
C VAL A 576 -20.21 9.92 23.82
N SER A 577 -19.17 9.23 23.36
CA SER A 577 -17.94 9.01 24.11
C SER A 577 -16.71 9.36 23.28
N GLY A 578 -15.70 9.98 23.90
CA GLY A 578 -14.51 10.47 23.21
C GLY A 578 -14.74 11.77 22.44
N ILE A 579 -14.05 11.93 21.30
CA ILE A 579 -14.12 13.11 20.44
C ILE A 579 -15.03 12.75 19.27
N VAL A 580 -16.21 13.35 19.23
CA VAL A 580 -17.13 13.26 18.09
C VAL A 580 -17.64 14.66 17.75
N GLU A 581 -17.30 15.14 16.55
CA GLU A 581 -17.76 16.43 16.04
C GLU A 581 -19.10 16.21 15.30
N HIS A 582 -20.09 17.03 15.64
CA HIS A 582 -21.42 17.05 15.03
C HIS A 582 -22.19 15.72 15.01
N PRO A 583 -22.32 14.99 16.15
CA PRO A 583 -23.04 13.71 16.19
C PRO A 583 -24.49 13.80 15.70
N GLU A 584 -25.11 14.98 15.76
CA GLU A 584 -26.46 15.25 15.26
C GLU A 584 -26.61 15.02 13.76
N TYR A 585 -25.54 15.05 12.98
CA TYR A 585 -25.61 14.83 11.53
C TYR A 585 -25.97 13.39 11.15
N LEU A 586 -25.76 12.42 12.04
CA LEU A 586 -26.20 11.04 11.83
C LEU A 586 -27.74 10.88 11.88
N LEU A 587 -28.49 11.86 12.38
CA LEU A 587 -29.95 11.78 12.52
C LEU A 587 -30.72 12.12 11.23
N SER A 588 -30.02 12.52 10.18
CA SER A 588 -30.61 12.90 8.90
C SER A 588 -29.81 12.33 7.74
N ASP A 589 -30.50 11.82 6.72
CA ASP A 589 -29.87 11.45 5.46
C ASP A 589 -29.47 12.73 4.67
N ASP A 590 -28.26 13.23 4.93
CA ASP A 590 -27.65 14.41 4.32
C ASP A 590 -26.15 14.14 4.05
N VAL A 591 -25.48 15.04 3.34
CA VAL A 591 -24.03 14.99 3.04
C VAL A 591 -23.19 15.70 4.10
N LYS A 592 -23.71 15.81 5.32
CA LYS A 592 -22.99 16.33 6.47
C LYS A 592 -22.38 15.17 7.25
N PHE A 593 -21.15 15.35 7.73
CA PHE A 593 -20.40 14.25 8.33
C PHE A 593 -20.26 14.44 9.84
N THR A 594 -20.67 13.43 10.59
CA THR A 594 -20.23 13.26 11.98
C THR A 594 -18.80 12.76 11.96
N TRP A 595 -17.86 13.52 12.54
CA TRP A 595 -16.46 13.13 12.57
C TRP A 595 -16.11 12.46 13.89
N PHE A 596 -15.70 11.21 13.81
CA PHE A 596 -15.17 10.49 14.93
C PHE A 596 -13.65 10.69 14.99
N ASN A 597 -13.15 11.18 16.12
CA ASN A 597 -11.84 11.82 16.29
C ASN A 597 -11.70 13.14 15.50
N THR A 598 -10.62 13.87 15.78
CA THR A 598 -10.29 15.10 15.04
C THR A 598 -9.95 14.78 13.58
N GLN A 599 -10.36 15.64 12.65
CA GLN A 599 -10.01 15.56 11.22
C GLN A 599 -8.50 15.72 10.95
N CYS A 600 -7.76 16.23 11.93
CA CYS A 600 -6.34 16.58 11.84
C CYS A 600 -5.47 15.35 12.19
N THR A 601 -5.07 14.58 11.17
CA THR A 601 -4.28 13.35 11.35
C THR A 601 -2.94 13.60 12.05
N ARG A 602 -2.27 14.74 11.80
CA ARG A 602 -1.03 15.12 12.50
C ARG A 602 -1.29 15.49 13.95
N TYR A 603 -2.40 16.15 14.28
CA TYR A 603 -2.77 16.39 15.67
C TYR A 603 -2.93 15.08 16.42
N ASN A 604 -3.61 14.10 15.82
CA ASN A 604 -3.76 12.77 16.41
C ASN A 604 -2.41 12.04 16.53
N TYR A 605 -1.54 12.12 15.52
CA TYR A 605 -0.19 11.55 15.60
C TYR A 605 0.60 12.13 16.77
N ASN A 606 0.53 13.45 16.97
CA ASN A 606 1.24 14.16 18.02
C ASN A 606 0.56 14.05 19.41
N ASN A 607 -0.64 13.49 19.49
CA ASN A 607 -1.40 13.34 20.73
C ASN A 607 -1.75 11.86 21.00
N PRO A 608 -0.88 11.12 21.71
CA PRO A 608 -1.09 9.70 21.99
C PRO A 608 -2.36 9.39 22.79
N VAL A 609 -2.92 10.37 23.51
CA VAL A 609 -4.17 10.20 24.26
C VAL A 609 -5.34 10.11 23.30
N THR A 610 -5.41 10.98 22.28
CA THR A 610 -6.51 10.96 21.32
C THR A 610 -6.39 9.80 20.33
N SER A 611 -5.17 9.44 19.90
CA SER A 611 -4.98 8.32 18.97
C SER A 611 -5.32 6.95 19.56
N ARG A 612 -5.21 6.78 20.89
CA ARG A 612 -5.49 5.52 21.60
C ARG A 612 -6.90 5.44 22.17
N ALA A 613 -7.64 6.54 22.17
CA ALA A 613 -9.01 6.56 22.67
C ALA A 613 -9.95 5.91 21.65
N THR A 614 -10.98 5.25 22.16
CA THR A 614 -12.16 4.89 21.37
C THR A 614 -13.10 6.07 21.33
N HIS A 615 -13.62 6.39 20.15
CA HIS A 615 -14.63 7.43 19.94
C HIS A 615 -15.90 6.77 19.44
N SER A 616 -17.03 7.04 20.09
CA SER A 616 -18.27 6.35 19.78
C SER A 616 -19.51 7.22 19.90
N VAL A 617 -20.52 6.84 19.11
CA VAL A 617 -21.89 7.37 19.20
C VAL A 617 -22.82 6.19 19.34
N THR A 618 -23.70 6.25 20.33
CA THR A 618 -24.82 5.31 20.49
C THR A 618 -26.11 5.99 20.06
N LEU A 619 -26.83 5.36 19.14
CA LEU A 619 -28.05 5.88 18.52
C LEU A 619 -29.19 4.91 18.76
N LYS A 620 -30.32 5.44 19.24
CA LYS A 620 -31.60 4.72 19.24
C LYS A 620 -32.04 4.53 17.80
N LEU A 621 -32.57 3.35 17.50
CA LEU A 621 -33.12 3.04 16.18
C LEU A 621 -34.64 3.08 16.20
N LYS A 622 -35.23 3.48 15.07
CA LYS A 622 -36.66 3.33 14.79
C LYS A 622 -36.85 2.60 13.47
N GLU A 623 -37.97 1.92 13.33
CA GLU A 623 -38.42 1.40 12.04
C GLU A 623 -38.83 2.59 11.14
N ALA A 624 -38.31 2.64 9.92
CA ALA A 624 -38.67 3.65 8.94
C ALA A 624 -40.01 3.27 8.27
N GLU A 625 -40.87 4.25 8.06
CA GLU A 625 -42.05 4.08 7.20
C GLU A 625 -41.59 4.23 5.74
N PHE A 626 -41.95 3.25 4.89
CA PHE A 626 -41.58 3.21 3.47
C PHE A 626 -42.21 4.34 2.65
#